data_AF-A0A920ECK0-F1
#
_entry.id   AF-A0A920ECK0-F1
#
_cell.length_a   1.000
_cell.length_b   1.000
_cell.length_c   1.000
_cell.angle_alpha   90.00
_cell.angle_beta   90.00
_cell.angle_gamma   90.00
#
_symmetry.space_group_name_H-M   'P 1'
#
loop_
_entity.id
_entity.type
_entity.pdbx_description
1 polymer ?
#
loop_
_entity_poly.entity_id
_entity_poly.type
_entity_poly.pdbx_seq_one_letter_code
_entity_poly.pdbx_strand_id
1 'polypeptide(L)' 'MVRDEAGSSKRLRCQYHSWSYDITDGSLVAVPDEHDFVDLDRTQRCLPKVSCETFEGFIFVNKTPMQNHFSHLLEQLQRC' A
#
# COMPACT_ATOMS: atom_id res chain seq x y z
N MET A 1 -12.81 -0.83 4.80
CA MET A 1 -12.49 0.51 5.31
C MET A 1 -11.71 0.27 6.57
N VAL A 2 -10.57 0.92 6.72
CA VAL A 2 -9.89 1.00 8.00
C VAL A 2 -10.51 2.20 8.70
N ARG A 3 -11.22 1.97 9.81
CA ARG A 3 -11.95 3.01 10.56
C ARG A 3 -11.30 3.35 11.89
N ASP A 4 -10.56 2.39 12.43
CA ASP A 4 -9.83 2.54 13.68
C ASP A 4 -8.41 3.06 13.41
N GLU A 5 -7.81 3.72 14.39
CA GLU A 5 -6.45 4.27 14.29
C GLU A 5 -5.39 3.16 14.17
N ALA A 6 -5.63 2.00 14.78
CA ALA A 6 -4.74 0.85 14.75
C ALA A 6 -5.52 -0.47 14.84
N GLY A 7 -4.93 -1.55 14.33
CA GLY A 7 -5.51 -2.89 14.40
C GLY A 7 -4.72 -3.92 13.62
N SER A 8 -5.28 -5.13 13.50
CA SER A 8 -4.73 -6.21 12.69
C SER A 8 -5.84 -6.79 11.80
N SER A 9 -5.50 -7.10 10.55
CA SER A 9 -6.38 -7.78 9.62
C SER A 9 -5.58 -8.67 8.68
N LYS A 10 -6.21 -9.72 8.17
CA LYS A 10 -5.63 -10.58 7.13
C LYS A 10 -5.80 -9.99 5.73
N ARG A 11 -6.77 -9.10 5.53
CA ARG A 11 -7.11 -8.46 4.24
C ARG A 11 -7.72 -7.08 4.46
N LEU A 12 -7.60 -6.22 3.46
CA LEU A 12 -8.31 -4.95 3.43
C LEU A 12 -9.52 -5.09 2.51
N ARG A 13 -10.74 -4.89 3.04
CA ARG A 13 -11.98 -4.95 2.25
C ARG A 13 -12.57 -3.56 2.09
N CYS A 14 -12.83 -3.12 0.87
CA CYS A 14 -13.58 -1.90 0.59
C CYS A 14 -15.02 -2.05 1.12
N GLN A 15 -15.55 -1.05 1.84
CA GLN A 15 -16.91 -1.15 2.38
C GLN A 15 -18.00 -0.77 1.39
N TYR A 16 -17.64 -0.20 0.24
CA TYR A 16 -18.62 0.15 -0.78
C TYR A 16 -18.98 -1.10 -1.60
N HIS A 17 -18.03 -1.65 -2.34
CA HIS A 17 -18.28 -2.78 -3.24
C HIS A 17 -17.55 -4.06 -2.85
N SER A 18 -17.01 -4.13 -1.63
CA SER A 18 -16.42 -5.37 -1.11
C SER A 18 -15.18 -5.92 -1.84
N TRP A 19 -14.53 -5.14 -2.69
CA TRP A 19 -13.22 -5.49 -3.25
C TRP A 19 -12.22 -5.71 -2.13
N SER A 20 -11.45 -6.78 -2.25
CA SER A 20 -10.54 -7.23 -1.21
C SER A 20 -9.10 -7.19 -1.70
N TYR A 21 -8.22 -6.64 -0.88
CA TYR A 21 -6.81 -6.43 -1.16
C TYR A 21 -5.95 -7.19 -0.16
N ASP A 22 -4.82 -7.68 -0.64
CA ASP A 22 -3.77 -8.25 0.20
C ASP A 22 -3.07 -7.16 1.03
N ILE A 23 -2.69 -7.49 2.27
CA ILE A 23 -2.09 -6.53 3.19
C ILE A 23 -0.57 -6.39 3.00
N THR A 24 0.08 -7.36 2.37
CA THR A 24 1.53 -7.38 2.18
C THR A 24 1.95 -6.57 0.96
N ASP A 25 1.24 -6.68 -0.16
CA ASP A 25 1.65 -6.04 -1.43
C ASP A 25 0.60 -5.10 -2.05
N GLY A 26 -0.60 -5.04 -1.45
CA GLY A 26 -1.71 -4.23 -1.93
C GLY A 26 -2.43 -4.78 -3.17
N SER A 27 -2.16 -6.02 -3.56
CA SER A 27 -2.76 -6.67 -4.73
C SER A 27 -4.27 -6.83 -4.58
N LEU A 28 -5.03 -6.64 -5.67
CA LEU A 28 -6.47 -6.93 -5.70
C LEU A 28 -6.68 -8.46 -5.78
N VAL A 29 -7.18 -9.05 -4.70
CA VAL A 29 -7.29 -10.52 -4.56
C VAL A 29 -8.70 -11.08 -4.73
N ALA A 30 -9.75 -10.26 -4.56
CA ALA A 30 -11.11 -10.67 -4.84
C ALA A 30 -12.04 -9.50 -5.19
N VAL A 31 -12.92 -9.75 -6.16
CA VAL A 31 -13.99 -8.85 -6.60
C VAL A 31 -15.31 -9.64 -6.56
N PRO A 32 -16.36 -9.15 -5.87
CA PRO A 32 -17.68 -9.75 -5.97
C PRO A 32 -18.17 -9.73 -7.42
N ASP A 33 -18.84 -10.80 -7.84
CA ASP A 33 -19.42 -10.94 -9.18
C ASP A 33 -18.43 -10.64 -10.32
N GLU A 34 -17.15 -11.01 -10.13
CA GLU A 34 -16.07 -10.71 -11.07
C GLU A 34 -16.34 -11.16 -12.51
N HIS A 35 -17.13 -12.23 -12.68
CA HIS A 35 -17.53 -12.76 -13.99
C HIS A 35 -18.32 -11.76 -14.84
N ASP A 36 -18.96 -10.76 -14.22
CA ASP A 36 -19.68 -9.69 -14.91
C ASP A 36 -18.75 -8.56 -15.43
N PHE A 37 -17.49 -8.54 -14.96
CA PHE A 37 -16.50 -7.55 -15.40
C PHE A 37 -15.67 -8.10 -16.56
N VAL A 38 -16.15 -7.84 -17.78
CA VAL A 38 -15.43 -8.19 -19.01
C VAL A 38 -14.04 -7.50 -19.01
N ASP A 39 -13.00 -8.28 -19.29
CA ASP A 39 -11.60 -7.85 -19.39
C ASP A 39 -11.04 -7.16 -18.13
N LEU A 40 -11.50 -7.55 -16.94
CA LEU A 40 -10.92 -7.04 -15.69
C LEU A 40 -9.48 -7.52 -15.49
N ASP A 41 -8.52 -6.63 -15.72
CA ASP A 41 -7.14 -6.82 -15.27
C ASP A 41 -6.97 -6.34 -13.82
N ARG A 42 -6.86 -7.30 -12.89
CA ARG A 42 -6.65 -7.01 -11.46
C ARG A 42 -5.34 -6.29 -11.19
N THR A 43 -4.30 -6.48 -12.01
CA THR A 43 -2.98 -5.87 -11.81
C THR A 43 -3.01 -4.36 -11.98
N GLN A 44 -3.94 -3.85 -12.79
CA GLN A 44 -4.16 -2.41 -12.99
C GLN A 44 -5.07 -1.77 -11.93
N ARG A 45 -5.53 -2.56 -10.96
CA ARG A 45 -6.51 -2.16 -9.94
C ARG A 45 -6.05 -2.42 -8.51
N CYS A 46 -4.75 -2.67 -8.31
CA CYS A 46 -4.12 -2.78 -7.00
C CYS A 46 -4.16 -1.45 -6.23
N LEU A 47 -3.89 -1.49 -4.93
CA LEU A 47 -3.71 -0.28 -4.14
C LEU A 47 -2.52 0.54 -4.67
N PRO A 48 -2.59 1.88 -4.68
CA PRO A 48 -1.47 2.73 -5.04
C PRO A 48 -0.25 2.45 -4.16
N LYS A 49 0.92 2.32 -4.77
CA LYS A 49 2.18 2.11 -4.06
C LYS A 49 2.81 3.45 -3.67
N VAL A 50 3.44 3.46 -2.51
CA VAL A 50 4.29 4.54 -1.99
C VAL A 50 5.64 3.95 -1.62
N SER A 51 6.69 4.76 -1.65
CA SER A 51 8.01 4.33 -1.16
C SER A 51 8.06 4.47 0.34
N CYS A 52 8.63 3.48 1.01
CA CYS A 52 8.83 3.49 2.45
C CYS A 52 10.28 3.12 2.77
N GLU A 53 10.88 3.82 3.72
CA GLU A 53 12.22 3.52 4.25
C GLU A 53 12.16 3.47 5.78
N THR A 54 13.05 2.69 6.39
CA THR A 54 13.17 2.58 7.85
C THR A 54 14.53 3.09 8.29
N PHE A 55 14.56 3.95 9.30
CA PHE A 55 15.79 4.50 9.87
C PHE A 55 15.64 4.65 11.38
N GLU A 56 16.56 4.04 12.13
CA GLU A 56 16.59 4.10 13.61
C GLU A 56 15.22 3.76 14.25
N GLY A 57 14.48 2.81 13.68
CA GLY A 57 13.16 2.38 14.16
C GLY A 57 11.98 3.26 13.71
N PHE A 58 12.22 4.35 13.00
CA PHE A 58 11.19 5.19 12.39
C PHE A 58 10.90 4.74 10.96
N ILE A 59 9.62 4.78 10.56
CA ILE A 59 9.17 4.50 9.20
C ILE A 59 8.87 5.83 8.51
N PHE A 60 9.52 6.07 7.37
CA PHE A 60 9.31 7.24 6.53
C PHE A 60 8.57 6.83 5.26
N VAL A 61 7.63 7.67 4.81
CA VAL A 61 6.79 7.41 3.63
C VAL A 61 6.94 8.55 2.63
N ASN A 62 7.20 8.21 1.36
CA ASN A 62 7.23 9.13 0.24
C ASN A 62 6.17 8.72 -0.79
N LYS A 63 5.31 9.67 -1.15
CA LYS A 63 4.23 9.46 -2.14
C LYS A 63 4.75 9.21 -3.56
N THR A 64 6.00 9.57 -3.85
CA THR A 64 6.62 9.38 -5.17
C THR A 64 7.51 8.13 -5.16
N PRO A 65 7.18 7.09 -5.92
CA PRO A 65 7.91 5.82 -5.90
C PRO A 65 9.34 5.89 -6.47
N MET A 66 9.71 7.00 -7.13
CA MET A 66 10.92 7.11 -7.97
C MET A 66 11.99 8.06 -7.45
N GLN A 67 11.90 8.56 -6.21
CA GLN A 67 12.93 9.44 -5.66
C GLN A 67 13.72 8.74 -4.57
N ASN A 68 14.91 8.25 -4.97
CA ASN A 68 16.02 7.80 -4.14
C ASN A 68 16.62 8.91 -3.24
N HIS A 69 15.82 9.90 -2.85
CA HIS A 69 16.27 11.06 -2.08
C HIS A 69 16.23 10.81 -0.57
N PHE A 70 15.51 9.78 -0.11
CA PHE A 70 15.38 9.51 1.31
C PHE A 70 16.66 8.96 1.91
N SER A 71 17.32 7.99 1.26
CA SER A 71 18.66 7.53 1.69
C SER A 71 19.66 8.68 1.86
N HIS A 72 19.67 9.63 0.93
CA HIS A 72 20.58 10.77 0.98
C HIS A 72 20.24 11.78 2.10
N LEU A 73 18.97 11.87 2.51
CA LEU A 73 18.51 12.64 3.68
C LEU A 73 18.85 11.92 4.99
N LEU A 74 18.70 10.60 5.04
CA LEU A 74 19.01 9.79 6.22
C LEU A 74 20.51 9.73 6.50
N GLU A 75 21.35 9.65 5.46
CA GLU A 75 22.81 9.79 5.58
C GLU A 75 23.22 11.15 6.17
N GLN A 76 22.46 12.22 5.89
CA GLN A 76 22.73 13.54 6.48
C GLN A 76 22.36 13.57 7.97
N LEU A 77 21.29 12.89 8.39
CA LEU A 77 20.90 12.76 9.80
C LEU A 77 21.90 11.91 10.60
N GLN A 78 22.57 10.95 9.96
CA GLN A 78 23.64 10.12 10.54
C GLN A 78 24.98 10.83 10.75
N ARG A 79 25.16 12.03 10.17
CA ARG A 79 26.42 12.80 10.22
C ARG A 79 26.48 13.85 11.33
N CYS A 80 25.52 13.83 12.26
CA CYS A 80 25.51 14.66 13.47
C CYS A 80 26.08 13.90 14.68
#